data_AF-A0A250KU00-F1
#
_entry.id   AF-A0A250KU00-F1
#
_cell.length_a   1.000
_cell.length_b   1.000
_cell.length_c   1.000
_cell.angle_alpha   90.00
_cell.angle_beta   90.00
_cell.angle_gamma   90.00
#
_symmetry.space_group_name_H-M   'P 1'
#
loop_
_entity.id
_entity.type
_entity.pdbx_description
1 polymer ?
#
loop_
_entity_poly.entity_id
_entity_poly.type
_entity_poly.pdbx_seq_one_letter_code
_entity_poly.pdbx_strand_id
1 'polypeptide(L)'
;MANHYPSLNPEKALIWRIVHRNNLPWILDNGLHCANSAVLAPSYVNIGNPDLIDKRRHRVVPIAPGGTLAEYVPFYFTPFSVMMKNIHSGRGVPQRRNEEIVILVSSLYRIQELGLPFIFTNAHAYPDWTNYYRDMSQLA
;
A
#
# COMPACT_ATOMS: atom_id res chain seq x y z
N MET A 1 -11.28 -17.16 -20.36
CA MET A 1 -10.71 -17.81 -19.17
C MET A 1 -10.14 -16.72 -18.30
N ALA A 2 -10.62 -16.55 -17.07
CA ALA A 2 -10.02 -15.56 -16.17
C ALA A 2 -8.57 -15.99 -15.89
N ASN A 3 -7.61 -15.10 -16.14
CA ASN A 3 -6.21 -15.34 -15.81
C ASN A 3 -6.10 -15.58 -14.30
N HIS A 4 -6.06 -16.85 -13.90
CA HIS A 4 -5.89 -17.23 -12.51
C HIS A 4 -4.45 -16.90 -12.10
N TYR A 5 -4.29 -15.94 -11.18
CA TYR A 5 -2.99 -15.64 -10.59
C TYR A 5 -2.83 -16.52 -9.34
N PRO A 6 -2.08 -17.64 -9.41
CA PRO A 6 -2.10 -18.69 -8.38
C PRO A 6 -1.49 -18.25 -7.04
N SER A 7 -0.86 -17.07 -7.00
CA SER A 7 -0.24 -16.53 -5.78
C SER A 7 -1.13 -15.55 -5.03
N LEU A 8 -2.38 -15.33 -5.48
CA LEU A 8 -3.38 -14.54 -4.77
C LEU A 8 -4.17 -15.44 -3.82
N ASN A 9 -3.61 -15.75 -2.66
CA ASN A 9 -4.25 -16.66 -1.71
C ASN A 9 -3.82 -16.38 -0.25
N PRO A 10 -4.61 -16.84 0.75
CA PRO A 10 -4.27 -16.67 2.16
C PRO A 10 -2.97 -17.38 2.55
N GLU A 11 -2.65 -18.53 1.94
CA GLU A 11 -1.46 -19.33 2.29
C GLU A 11 -0.15 -18.57 2.04
N LYS A 12 -0.12 -17.67 1.06
CA LYS A 12 1.02 -16.79 0.79
C LYS A 12 0.88 -15.41 1.42
N ALA A 13 -0.36 -14.95 1.66
CA ALA A 13 -0.67 -13.65 2.24
C ALA A 13 0.13 -12.48 1.64
N LEU A 14 0.34 -12.51 0.31
CA LEU A 14 1.20 -11.55 -0.36
C LEU A 14 0.60 -10.14 -0.31
N ILE A 15 1.48 -9.15 -0.21
CA ILE A 15 1.15 -7.74 -0.20
C ILE A 15 2.03 -6.99 -1.20
N TRP A 16 1.43 -6.06 -1.93
CA TRP A 16 2.06 -5.37 -3.06
C TRP A 16 2.03 -3.86 -2.89
N ARG A 17 3.13 -3.19 -3.24
CA ARG A 17 3.21 -1.73 -3.28
C ARG A 17 3.83 -1.27 -4.59
N ILE A 18 3.10 -0.44 -5.31
CA ILE A 18 3.61 0.23 -6.52
C ILE A 18 4.41 1.48 -6.12
N VAL A 19 5.58 1.67 -6.71
CA VAL A 19 6.42 2.86 -6.56
C VAL A 19 7.00 3.27 -7.91
N HIS A 20 7.38 4.54 -8.05
CA HIS A 20 8.16 4.98 -9.19
C HIS A 20 9.61 4.49 -9.06
N ARG A 21 10.24 4.03 -10.14
CA ARG A 21 11.61 3.47 -10.13
C ARG A 21 12.65 4.43 -9.56
N ASN A 22 12.49 5.74 -9.78
CA ASN A 22 13.42 6.75 -9.28
C ASN A 22 13.39 6.89 -7.74
N ASN A 23 12.35 6.37 -7.08
CA ASN A 23 12.31 6.35 -5.61
C ASN A 23 13.11 5.16 -5.05
N LEU A 24 13.45 4.17 -5.88
CA LEU A 24 14.04 2.92 -5.42
C LEU A 24 15.41 3.10 -4.73
N PRO A 25 16.36 3.91 -5.25
CA PRO A 25 17.65 4.11 -4.56
C PRO A 25 17.45 4.63 -3.13
N TRP A 26 16.63 5.67 -2.96
CA TRP A 26 16.36 6.23 -1.65
C TRP A 26 15.63 5.25 -0.72
N ILE A 27 14.66 4.48 -1.24
CA ILE A 27 13.94 3.45 -0.48
C ILE A 27 14.88 2.34 -0.02
N LEU A 28 15.86 1.96 -0.82
CA LEU A 28 16.84 0.92 -0.44
C LEU A 28 17.76 1.40 0.69
N ASP A 29 18.13 2.68 0.69
CA ASP A 29 19.02 3.25 1.71
C ASP A 29 18.30 3.61 3.02
N ASN A 30 17.01 3.98 2.95
CA ASN A 30 16.27 4.55 4.09
C ASN A 30 15.07 3.71 4.54
N GLY A 31 14.61 2.79 3.71
CA GLY A 31 13.38 2.03 3.92
C GLY A 31 12.12 2.72 3.38
N LEU A 32 10.96 2.16 3.73
CA LEU A 32 9.66 2.70 3.34
C LEU A 32 9.10 3.58 4.44
N HIS A 33 8.80 4.83 4.10
CA HIS A 33 8.26 5.82 5.01
C HIS A 33 6.79 6.15 4.68
N CYS A 34 6.00 6.40 5.72
CA CYS A 34 4.62 6.87 5.60
C CYS A 34 4.58 8.38 5.31
N ALA A 35 3.41 8.89 4.90
CA ALA A 35 3.26 10.29 4.49
C ALA A 35 3.41 11.31 5.65
N ASN A 36 3.29 10.83 6.90
CA ASN A 36 3.51 11.61 8.12
C ASN A 36 4.90 11.35 8.74
N SER A 37 5.79 10.62 8.07
CA SER A 37 7.13 10.36 8.61
C SER A 37 7.95 11.65 8.68
N ALA A 38 8.77 11.79 9.72
CA ALA A 38 9.76 12.87 9.81
C ALA A 38 10.88 12.73 8.77
N VAL A 39 11.03 11.55 8.18
CA VAL A 39 12.03 11.24 7.15
C VAL A 39 11.31 11.07 5.82
N LEU A 40 11.60 11.95 4.87
CA LEU A 40 10.98 11.97 3.54
C LEU A 40 12.06 12.08 2.47
N ALA A 41 11.84 11.45 1.33
CA ALA A 41 12.75 11.58 0.20
C ALA A 41 12.61 12.99 -0.41
N PRO A 42 13.70 13.78 -0.53
CA PRO A 42 13.62 15.15 -1.03
C PRO A 42 13.03 15.26 -2.44
N SER A 43 13.30 14.26 -3.28
CA SER A 43 12.87 14.18 -4.68
C SER A 43 11.92 13.01 -4.93
N TYR A 44 11.01 12.72 -3.98
CA TYR A 44 10.06 11.63 -4.12
C TYR A 44 9.12 11.85 -5.32
N VAL A 45 9.13 10.93 -6.28
CA VAL A 45 8.20 10.94 -7.41
C VAL A 45 6.86 10.36 -6.97
N ASN A 46 5.88 11.24 -6.78
CA ASN A 46 4.52 10.83 -6.45
C ASN A 46 3.78 10.29 -7.68
N ILE A 47 3.19 9.10 -7.54
CA ILE A 47 2.36 8.42 -8.56
C ILE A 47 0.94 8.10 -8.03
N GLY A 48 0.65 8.49 -6.79
CA GLY A 48 -0.68 8.34 -6.19
C GLY A 48 -1.55 9.57 -6.42
N ASN A 49 -2.86 9.41 -6.17
CA ASN A 49 -3.80 10.52 -6.24
C ASN A 49 -3.64 11.46 -5.03
N PRO A 50 -3.33 12.76 -5.24
CA PRO A 50 -3.10 13.72 -4.16
C PRO A 50 -4.30 13.87 -3.21
N ASP A 51 -5.52 13.92 -3.74
CA ASP A 51 -6.74 14.07 -2.93
C ASP A 51 -6.95 12.86 -2.01
N LEU A 52 -6.68 11.65 -2.51
CA LEU A 52 -6.73 10.43 -1.68
C LEU A 52 -5.63 10.44 -0.62
N ILE A 53 -4.43 10.94 -0.93
CA ILE A 53 -3.35 11.07 0.04
C ILE A 53 -3.75 12.04 1.15
N ASP A 54 -4.35 13.18 0.80
CA ASP A 54 -4.78 14.19 1.77
C ASP A 54 -5.94 13.68 2.65
N LYS A 55 -6.95 13.06 2.05
CA LYS A 55 -8.07 12.42 2.80
C LYS A 55 -7.58 11.40 3.83
N ARG A 56 -6.51 10.67 3.52
CA ARG A 56 -5.91 9.68 4.45
C ARG A 56 -5.28 10.31 5.68
N ARG A 57 -4.88 11.59 5.64
CA ARG A 57 -4.39 12.32 6.83
C ARG A 57 -5.46 12.50 7.90
N HIS A 58 -6.73 12.39 7.50
CA HIS A 58 -7.87 12.64 8.39
C HIS A 58 -8.66 11.36 8.71
N ARG A 59 -8.36 10.23 8.06
CA ARG A 59 -9.04 8.95 8.30
C ARG A 59 -8.41 8.24 9.49
N VAL A 60 -9.09 8.32 10.64
CA VAL A 60 -8.70 7.64 11.88
C VAL A 60 -8.80 6.12 11.71
N VAL A 61 -7.80 5.41 12.25
CA VAL A 61 -7.81 3.95 12.37
C VAL A 61 -8.41 3.58 13.74
N PRO A 62 -9.51 2.82 13.80
CA PRO A 62 -10.27 2.60 15.03
C PRO A 62 -9.66 1.55 15.97
N ILE A 63 -8.57 0.89 15.55
CA ILE A 63 -7.89 -0.15 16.32
C ILE A 63 -6.41 0.18 16.50
N ALA A 64 -5.78 -0.34 17.55
CA ALA A 64 -4.34 -0.17 17.77
C ALA A 64 -3.51 -0.65 16.56
N PRO A 65 -2.40 0.04 16.20
CA PRO A 65 -1.78 1.14 16.94
C PRO A 65 -2.51 2.50 16.84
N GLY A 66 -3.59 2.59 16.06
CA GLY A 66 -4.41 3.79 15.95
C GLY A 66 -3.79 4.84 15.03
N GLY A 67 -4.02 6.11 15.34
CA GLY A 67 -3.59 7.20 14.47
C GLY A 67 -4.44 7.29 13.21
N THR A 68 -3.83 7.68 12.09
CA THR A 68 -4.47 7.96 10.81
C THR A 68 -3.88 7.12 9.70
N LEU A 69 -4.62 6.91 8.60
CA LEU A 69 -4.12 6.17 7.44
C LEU A 69 -2.85 6.76 6.78
N ALA A 70 -2.49 8.01 7.09
CA ALA A 70 -1.25 8.65 6.65
C ALA A 70 -0.01 8.26 7.47
N GLU A 71 -0.20 7.63 8.64
CA GLU A 71 0.87 7.12 9.51
C GLU A 71 1.25 5.67 9.17
N TYR A 72 0.56 5.05 8.22
CA TYR A 72 0.84 3.70 7.73
C TYR A 72 1.48 3.73 6.33
N VAL A 73 2.30 2.72 6.03
CA VAL A 73 2.77 2.46 4.66
C VAL A 73 1.74 1.55 3.97
N PRO A 74 0.98 2.03 2.97
CA PRO A 74 -0.07 1.23 2.35
C PRO A 74 0.50 0.15 1.41
N PHE A 75 -0.11 -1.03 1.48
CA PHE A 75 0.04 -2.13 0.54
C PHE A 75 -1.34 -2.63 0.10
N TYR A 76 -1.40 -3.22 -1.10
CA TYR A 76 -2.56 -3.91 -1.64
C TYR A 76 -2.44 -5.41 -1.40
N PHE A 77 -3.57 -6.11 -1.32
CA PHE A 77 -3.65 -7.57 -1.42
C PHE A 77 -3.73 -8.07 -2.86
N THR A 78 -3.34 -7.26 -3.85
CA THR A 78 -3.30 -7.69 -5.25
C THR A 78 -2.27 -6.87 -6.03
N PRO A 79 -1.56 -7.45 -7.01
CA PRO A 79 -0.73 -6.69 -7.93
C PRO A 79 -1.57 -5.86 -8.93
N PHE A 80 -2.88 -6.13 -9.05
CA PHE A 80 -3.77 -5.53 -10.03
C PHE A 80 -4.58 -4.36 -9.43
N SER A 81 -3.90 -3.35 -8.90
CA SER A 81 -4.59 -2.25 -8.21
C SER A 81 -5.32 -1.30 -9.17
N VAL A 82 -6.45 -0.73 -8.72
CA VAL A 82 -7.15 0.36 -9.43
C VAL A 82 -6.21 1.54 -9.68
N MET A 83 -5.30 1.82 -8.73
CA MET A 83 -4.31 2.87 -8.89
C MET A 83 -3.35 2.60 -10.06
N MET A 84 -2.93 1.34 -10.26
CA MET A 84 -2.11 0.99 -11.43
C MET A 84 -2.86 1.25 -12.74
N LYS A 85 -4.15 0.93 -12.81
CA LYS A 85 -4.99 1.30 -13.97
C LYS A 85 -5.10 2.82 -14.16
N ASN A 86 -5.27 3.59 -13.08
CA ASN A 86 -5.32 5.04 -13.13
C ASN A 86 -4.00 5.66 -13.62
N ILE A 87 -2.86 5.16 -13.14
CA ILE A 87 -1.52 5.59 -13.59
C ILE A 87 -1.31 5.28 -15.08
N HIS A 88 -1.71 4.09 -15.53
CA HIS A 88 -1.56 3.73 -16.94
C HIS A 88 -2.43 4.58 -17.87
N SER A 89 -3.65 4.91 -17.42
CA SER A 89 -4.63 5.70 -18.19
C SER A 89 -4.53 7.22 -18.01
N GLY A 90 -3.77 7.71 -17.02
CA GLY A 90 -3.74 9.13 -16.64
C GLY A 90 -5.02 9.63 -15.94
N ARG A 91 -5.88 8.73 -15.43
CA ARG A 91 -7.15 9.13 -14.82
C ARG A 91 -6.94 9.64 -13.39
N GLY A 92 -6.98 10.96 -13.21
CA GLY A 92 -6.90 11.59 -11.88
C GLY A 92 -5.51 11.49 -11.22
N VAL A 93 -4.49 11.09 -11.98
CA VAL A 93 -3.07 11.05 -11.62
C VAL A 93 -2.23 11.25 -12.88
N PRO A 94 -0.99 11.75 -12.78
CA PRO A 94 -0.08 11.83 -13.91
C PRO A 94 0.12 10.46 -14.55
N GLN A 95 -0.02 10.39 -15.88
CA GLN A 95 0.19 9.15 -16.61
C GLN A 95 1.66 8.72 -16.54
N ARG A 96 1.92 7.42 -16.35
CA ARG A 96 3.28 6.85 -16.37
C ARG A 96 3.36 5.60 -17.21
N ARG A 97 4.52 5.37 -17.81
CA ARG A 97 4.81 4.15 -18.57
C ARG A 97 5.14 3.02 -17.60
N ASN A 98 4.84 1.78 -17.98
CA ASN A 98 5.08 0.62 -17.11
C ASN A 98 6.57 0.47 -16.72
N GLU A 99 7.50 0.86 -17.59
CA GLU A 99 8.95 0.86 -17.30
C GLU A 99 9.39 1.85 -16.21
N GLU A 100 8.52 2.79 -15.82
CA GLU A 100 8.75 3.72 -14.71
C GLU A 100 8.25 3.15 -13.38
N ILE A 101 7.50 2.04 -13.38
CA ILE A 101 6.83 1.49 -12.21
C ILE A 101 7.51 0.22 -11.73
N VAL A 102 7.80 0.16 -10.44
CA VAL A 102 8.31 -1.02 -9.74
C VAL A 102 7.25 -1.48 -8.75
N ILE A 103 7.05 -2.80 -8.67
CA ILE A 103 6.15 -3.43 -7.69
C ILE A 103 7.00 -4.10 -6.62
N LEU A 104 6.93 -3.57 -5.40
CA LEU A 104 7.51 -4.20 -4.22
C LEU A 104 6.53 -5.27 -3.71
N VAL A 105 7.08 -6.42 -3.31
CA VAL A 105 6.29 -7.58 -2.85
C VAL A 105 6.82 -8.04 -1.50
N SER A 106 5.91 -8.31 -0.57
CA SER A 106 6.18 -8.97 0.71
C SER A 106 5.01 -9.90 1.06
N SER A 107 4.97 -10.45 2.27
CA SER A 107 3.81 -11.17 2.82
C SER A 107 3.49 -10.70 4.22
N LEU A 108 2.23 -10.82 4.65
CA LEU A 108 1.86 -10.55 6.06
C LEU A 108 2.60 -11.48 7.02
N TYR A 109 2.86 -12.73 6.63
CA TYR A 109 3.69 -13.64 7.42
C TYR A 109 5.09 -13.07 7.64
N ARG A 110 5.72 -12.50 6.61
CA ARG A 110 7.03 -11.87 6.75
C ARG A 110 6.99 -10.63 7.66
N ILE A 111 5.93 -9.82 7.57
CA ILE A 111 5.74 -8.66 8.45
C ILE A 111 5.59 -9.11 9.91
N GLN A 112 4.85 -10.21 10.15
CA GLN A 112 4.68 -10.80 11.48
C GLN A 112 5.99 -11.36 12.03
N GLU A 113 6.78 -12.10 11.24
CA GLU A 113 8.10 -12.61 11.62
C GLU A 113 9.06 -11.49 12.05
N LEU A 114 8.98 -10.34 11.37
CA LEU A 114 9.79 -9.16 11.69
C LEU A 114 9.29 -8.40 12.92
N GLY A 115 8.17 -8.80 13.53
CA GLY A 115 7.57 -8.13 14.68
C GLY A 115 7.04 -6.73 14.38
N LEU A 116 6.81 -6.41 13.10
CA LEU A 116 6.33 -5.10 12.69
C LEU A 116 4.82 -4.96 12.98
N PRO A 117 4.35 -3.83 13.54
CA PRO A 117 2.93 -3.61 13.72
C PRO A 117 2.25 -3.43 12.36
N PHE A 118 1.15 -4.14 12.16
CA PHE A 118 0.32 -4.00 10.96
C PHE A 118 -1.16 -4.12 11.27
N ILE A 119 -1.96 -3.64 10.34
CA ILE A 119 -3.40 -3.85 10.26
C ILE A 119 -3.75 -4.19 8.82
N PHE A 120 -4.89 -4.83 8.62
CA PHE A 120 -5.46 -5.03 7.29
C PHE A 120 -6.97 -4.83 7.32
N THR A 121 -7.58 -4.71 6.14
CA THR A 121 -8.99 -4.38 5.97
C THR A 121 -9.63 -5.31 4.95
N ASN A 122 -10.94 -5.59 5.10
CA ASN A 122 -11.71 -6.41 4.15
C ASN A 122 -12.04 -5.69 2.83
N ALA A 123 -11.75 -4.39 2.75
CA ALA A 123 -12.00 -3.55 1.59
C ALA A 123 -11.01 -2.38 1.57
N HIS A 124 -11.24 -1.41 0.67
CA HIS A 124 -10.55 -0.13 0.73
C HIS A 124 -10.74 0.51 2.12
N ALA A 125 -9.71 1.06 2.76
CA ALA A 125 -9.78 1.54 4.15
C ALA A 125 -10.63 2.82 4.39
N TYR A 126 -11.42 3.27 3.41
CA TYR A 126 -12.10 4.57 3.46
C TYR A 126 -13.60 4.50 3.75
N PRO A 127 -14.39 3.60 3.12
CA PRO A 127 -15.80 3.45 3.45
C PRO A 127 -16.02 3.17 4.94
N ASP A 128 -17.12 3.67 5.49
CA ASP A 128 -17.42 3.53 6.92
C ASP A 128 -17.79 2.11 7.35
N TRP A 129 -18.20 1.27 6.39
CA TRP A 129 -18.46 -0.15 6.63
C TRP A 129 -17.19 -1.01 6.64
N THR A 130 -16.02 -0.44 6.41
CA THR A 130 -14.77 -1.19 6.37
C THR A 130 -14.36 -1.65 7.76
N ASN A 131 -14.15 -2.96 7.88
CA ASN A 131 -13.63 -3.57 9.10
C ASN A 131 -12.11 -3.58 9.08
N TYR A 132 -11.53 -3.39 10.27
CA TYR A 132 -10.09 -3.41 10.50
C TYR A 132 -9.72 -4.61 11.34
N TYR A 133 -8.63 -5.25 10.96
CA TYR A 133 -8.13 -6.47 11.56
C TYR A 133 -6.64 -6.32 11.87
N ARG A 134 -6.18 -7.03 12.90
CA ARG A 134 -4.76 -7.09 13.28
C ARG A 134 -4.30 -8.51 13.63
N ASP A 135 -5.23 -9.45 13.71
CA ASP A 135 -4.96 -10.85 13.99
C ASP A 135 -4.94 -11.63 12.68
N MET A 136 -3.88 -12.41 12.47
CA MET A 136 -3.72 -13.27 11.30
C MET A 136 -4.80 -14.35 11.19
N SER A 137 -5.46 -14.70 12.30
CA SER A 137 -6.62 -15.62 12.29
C SER A 137 -7.80 -15.09 11.46
N GLN A 138 -7.84 -13.77 11.21
CA GLN A 138 -8.93 -13.09 10.49
C GLN A 138 -8.60 -12.83 9.00
N LEU A 139 -7.51 -13.40 8.48
CA LEU A 139 -7.07 -13.20 7.10
C LEU A 139 -7.85 -14.04 6.06
N ALA A 140 -8.50 -15.12 6.50
CA ALA A 140 -9.18 -16.10 5.65
C ALA A 140 -10.64 -15.72 5.33
#